data_AF-A0A949EVW1-F1
#
_entry.id   AF-A0A949EVW1-F1
#
_cell.length_a   1.000
_cell.length_b   1.000
_cell.length_c   1.000
_cell.angle_alpha   90.00
_cell.angle_beta   90.00
_cell.angle_gamma   90.00
#
_symmetry.space_group_name_H-M   'P 1'
#
loop_
_entity.id
_entity.type
_entity.pdbx_description
1 polymer ?
#
loop_
_entity_poly.entity_id
_entity_poly.type
_entity_poly.pdbx_seq_one_letter_code
_entity_poly.pdbx_strand_id
1 'polypeptide(L)' 'MGYSGYKANERPLYFVVDQQKFQVTKILDRWCGQDHYYFKVLADDGQVYTLKWDRYLDVWFILNVNLWCCKSSYN' A
#
# COMPACT_ATOMS: atom_id res chain seq x y z
N MET A 1 -2.00 1.51 30.07
CA MET A 1 -2.50 2.11 28.82
C MET A 1 -2.56 1.01 27.76
N GLY A 2 -3.76 0.54 27.43
CA GLY A 2 -3.94 -0.43 26.35
C GLY A 2 -4.04 0.29 25.02
N TYR A 3 -3.05 0.11 24.15
CA TYR A 3 -3.20 0.40 22.73
C TYR A 3 -4.10 -0.69 22.17
N SER A 4 -5.39 -0.40 22.09
CA SER A 4 -6.37 -1.26 21.42
C SER A 4 -5.95 -1.40 19.97
N GLY A 5 -5.28 -2.51 19.66
CA GLY A 5 -4.96 -2.94 18.31
C GLY A 5 -6.25 -2.95 17.50
N TYR A 6 -6.30 -2.08 16.49
CA TYR A 6 -7.42 -1.92 15.59
C TYR A 6 -7.48 -3.13 14.65
N LYS A 7 -7.90 -4.29 15.18
CA LYS A 7 -8.30 -5.45 14.39
C LYS A 7 -9.74 -5.25 13.92
N ALA A 8 -9.95 -4.68 12.73
CA ALA A 8 -11.18 -4.91 11.98
C ALA A 8 -11.03 -4.42 10.54
N ASN A 9 -11.01 -5.38 9.61
CA ASN A 9 -10.83 -5.28 8.16
C ASN A 9 -9.40 -4.93 7.71
N GLU A 10 -8.61 -5.97 7.45
CA GLU A 10 -7.20 -6.05 7.02
C GLU A 10 -6.87 -5.35 5.68
N ARG A 11 -7.51 -4.22 5.38
CA ARG A 11 -7.39 -3.47 4.13
C ARG A 11 -7.00 -2.03 4.47
N PRO A 12 -5.82 -1.56 4.04
CA PRO A 12 -5.47 -0.16 4.19
C PRO A 12 -6.51 0.68 3.45
N LEU A 13 -7.20 1.58 4.15
CA LEU A 13 -8.18 2.51 3.57
C LEU A 13 -7.50 3.76 3.00
N TYR A 14 -6.39 4.15 3.60
CA TYR A 14 -5.56 5.27 3.18
C TYR A 14 -4.15 5.06 3.73
N PHE A 15 -3.18 5.73 3.12
CA PHE A 15 -1.79 5.77 3.56
C PHE A 15 -1.24 7.19 3.37
N VAL A 16 -0.17 7.52 4.07
CA VAL A 16 0.49 8.82 3.95
C VAL A 16 1.87 8.60 3.34
N VAL A 17 2.14 9.27 2.21
CA VAL A 17 3.44 9.28 1.54
C VAL A 17 3.90 10.72 1.49
N ASP A 18 5.13 10.98 1.94
CA ASP A 18 5.73 12.32 1.84
C ASP A 18 4.84 13.45 2.41
N GLN A 19 4.22 13.19 3.56
CA GLN A 19 3.23 14.09 4.20
C GLN A 19 1.91 14.30 3.44
N GLN A 20 1.73 13.64 2.29
CA GLN A 20 0.48 13.65 1.52
C GLN A 20 -0.33 12.38 1.80
N LYS A 21 -1.63 12.55 2.06
CA LYS A 21 -2.56 11.45 2.34
C LYS A 21 -3.18 10.97 1.02
N PHE A 22 -3.04 9.68 0.74
CA PHE A 22 -3.61 9.00 -0.42
C PHE A 22 -4.68 8.02 0.03
N GLN A 23 -5.86 8.07 -0.60
CA GLN A 23 -6.92 7.11 -0.32
C GLN A 23 -6.74 5.86 -1.19
N VAL A 24 -6.92 4.68 -0.58
CA VAL A 24 -6.91 3.42 -1.32
C VAL A 24 -8.27 3.24 -1.98
N THR A 25 -8.31 3.42 -3.30
CA THR A 25 -9.50 3.22 -4.12
C THR A 25 -9.77 1.73 -4.34
N LYS A 26 -8.71 0.96 -4.62
CA LYS A 26 -8.85 -0.47 -4.95
C LYS A 26 -7.61 -1.25 -4.57
N ILE A 27 -7.77 -2.44 -4.01
CA ILE A 27 -6.67 -3.40 -3.86
C ILE A 27 -6.59 -4.19 -5.16
N LEU A 28 -5.47 -4.07 -5.86
CA LEU A 28 -5.21 -4.77 -7.11
C LEU A 28 -4.77 -6.20 -6.84
N ASP A 29 -3.86 -6.39 -5.87
CA ASP A 29 -3.30 -7.70 -5.59
C ASP A 29 -2.76 -7.79 -4.14
N ARG A 30 -2.67 -9.00 -3.60
CA ARG A 30 -2.21 -9.30 -2.24
C ARG A 30 -1.39 -10.58 -2.29
N TRP A 31 -0.14 -10.53 -1.83
CA TRP A 31 0.71 -11.71 -1.69
C TRP A 31 1.39 -11.77 -0.33
N CYS A 32 1.44 -12.96 0.27
CA CYS A 32 2.23 -13.21 1.47
C CYS A 32 3.63 -13.70 1.07
N GLY A 33 4.66 -13.03 1.58
CA GLY A 33 6.01 -13.58 1.63
C GLY A 33 6.19 -14.45 2.88
N GLN A 34 7.41 -14.98 3.06
CA GLN A 34 7.76 -15.83 4.20
C GLN A 34 7.52 -15.13 5.54
N ASP A 35 7.84 -13.84 5.61
CA ASP A 35 7.68 -13.05 6.83
C ASP A 35 6.82 -11.79 6.69
N HIS A 36 6.72 -11.26 5.47
CA HIS A 36 6.07 -9.98 5.18
C HIS A 36 4.86 -10.15 4.28
N TYR A 37 3.84 -9.30 4.46
CA TYR A 37 2.71 -9.24 3.54
C TYR A 37 2.87 -8.06 2.60
N TYR A 38 2.56 -8.28 1.33
CA TYR A 38 2.61 -7.26 0.31
C TYR A 38 1.21 -7.04 -0.25
N PHE A 39 0.86 -5.78 -0.44
CA PHE A 39 -0.44 -5.35 -0.95
C PHE A 39 -0.21 -4.32 -2.06
N LYS A 40 -0.72 -4.62 -3.24
CA LYS A 40 -0.72 -3.68 -4.36
C LYS A 40 -2.06 -2.96 -4.37
N VAL A 41 -2.02 -1.65 -4.22
CA VAL A 41 -3.20 -0.80 -4.07
C VAL A 41 -3.19 0.33 -5.08
N LEU A 42 -4.34 0.64 -5.65
CA LEU A 42 -4.59 1.81 -6.48
C LEU A 42 -5.03 2.96 -5.56
N ALA A 43 -4.31 4.07 -5.62
CA ALA A 43 -4.68 5.29 -4.92
C ALA A 43 -5.75 6.08 -5.70
N ASP A 44 -6.35 7.10 -5.07
CA ASP A 44 -7.28 8.02 -5.72
C ASP A 44 -6.61 8.86 -6.82
N ASP A 45 -5.30 9.12 -6.69
CA ASP A 45 -4.46 9.76 -7.69
C ASP A 45 -4.28 8.94 -8.99
N GLY A 46 -4.77 7.70 -9.02
CA GLY A 46 -4.62 6.78 -10.18
C GLY A 46 -3.26 6.08 -10.23
N GLN A 47 -2.39 6.33 -9.26
CA GLN A 47 -1.11 5.64 -9.10
C GLN A 47 -1.24 4.34 -8.29
N VAL A 48 -0.40 3.36 -8.63
CA VAL A 48 -0.38 2.06 -7.98
C VAL A 48 0.78 1.95 -7.01
N TYR A 49 0.48 1.70 -5.75
CA TYR A 49 1.45 1.59 -4.67
C TYR A 49 1.57 0.16 -4.19
N THR A 50 2.79 -0.23 -3.80
CA THR A 50 3.03 -1.52 -3.13
C THR A 50 3.33 -1.26 -1.67
N LEU A 51 2.42 -1.68 -0.80
CA LEU A 51 2.52 -1.62 0.64
C LEU A 51 3.09 -2.94 1.18
N LYS A 52 4.11 -2.87 2.02
CA LYS A 52 4.69 -3.99 2.74
C LYS A 52 4.32 -3.86 4.21
N TRP A 53 3.59 -4.83 4.74
CA TRP A 53 3.29 -4.93 6.16
C TRP A 53 4.33 -5.80 6.85
N ASP A 54 5.01 -5.21 7.83
CA ASP A 54 5.94 -5.89 8.70
C ASP A 54 5.21 -6.39 9.95
N ARG A 55 5.11 -7.72 10.10
CA ARG A 55 4.36 -8.32 11.20
C ARG A 55 5.01 -8.12 12.57
N TYR A 56 6.34 -7.97 12.60
CA TYR A 56 7.07 -7.84 13.87
C TYR A 56 7.00 -6.42 14.40
N LEU A 57 7.20 -5.45 13.51
CA LEU A 57 7.18 -4.04 13.86
C LEU A 57 5.76 -3.45 13.85
N ASP A 58 4.78 -4.17 13.29
CA ASP A 58 3.41 -3.72 13.06
C ASP A 58 3.33 -2.40 12.28
N VAL A 59 4.28 -2.19 11.36
CA VAL A 59 4.37 -0.98 10.53
C VAL A 59 4.16 -1.30 9.05
N TRP A 60 3.70 -0.29 8.32
CA TRP A 60 3.49 -0.34 6.88
C TRP A 60 4.58 0.45 6.17
N PHE A 61 5.26 -0.19 5.22
CA PHE A 61 6.27 0.42 4.37
C PHE A 61 5.76 0.55 2.93
N ILE A 62 6.04 1.68 2.29
CA ILE A 62 5.78 1.84 0.86
C ILE A 62 7.05 1.48 0.10
N LEU A 63 6.96 0.50 -0.79
CA LEU A 63 8.13 0.01 -1.53
C LEU A 63 8.32 0.71 -2.86
N ASN A 64 7.26 0.84 -3.65
CA ASN A 64 7.36 1.41 -4.99
C ASN A 64 6.01 1.85 -5.51
N VAL A 65 6.01 2.96 -6.27
CA VAL A 65 4.91 3.44 -7.08
C VAL A 65 5.16 3.01 -8.52
N ASN A 66 4.30 2.14 -9.04
CA ASN A 66 4.45 1.71 -10.42
C ASN A 66 3.71 2.70 -11.33
N LEU A 67 4.45 3.65 -11.89
CA LEU A 67 4.00 4.61 -12.91
C LEU A 67 3.70 3.87 -14.22
N TRP A 68 2.59 3.13 -14.28
CA TRP A 68 2.15 2.44 -15.51
C TRP A 68 1.63 3.40 -16.59
N CYS A 69 1.65 4.72 -16.37
CA CYS A 69 0.94 5.66 -17.23
C CYS A 69 1.76 6.34 -18.33
N CYS A 70 3.04 6.02 -18.56
CA CYS A 70 3.78 6.61 -19.70
C CYS A 70 4.88 5.69 -20.28
N LYS A 71 4.52 4.49 -20.75
CA LYS A 71 5.24 3.87 -21.87
C LYS A 71 4.28 3.62 -23.03
N SER A 72 3.80 4.70 -23.62
CA SER A 72 3.40 4.65 -25.03
C SER A 72 4.18 5.71 -25.79
N SER A 73 4.98 5.22 -26.74
CA SER A 73 5.62 5.94 -27.85
C SER A 73 6.87 6.80 -27.54
N TYR A 74 8.05 6.18 -27.59
CA TYR A 74 9.21 6.83 -28.21
C TYR A 74 9.92 5.81 -29.13
N ASN A 75 9.59 5.99 -30.42
CA ASN A 75 10.28 5.59 -31.66
C ASN A 75 10.47 4.10 -31.96
#